data_AF-A0A139SW93-F1
#
_entry.id   AF-A0A139SW93-F1
#
_cell.length_a   1.000
_cell.length_b   1.000
_cell.length_c   1.000
_cell.angle_alpha   90.00
_cell.angle_beta   90.00
_cell.angle_gamma   90.00
#
_symmetry.space_group_name_H-M   'P 1'
#
loop_
_entity.id
_entity.type
_entity.pdbx_description
1 polymer ?
#
loop_
_entity_poly.entity_id
_entity_poly.type
_entity_poly.pdbx_seq_one_letter_code
_entity_poly.pdbx_strand_id
1 'polypeptide(L)'
;MRQILFLPFAVLFFTLCLASLSLADIYRYTDEQGMIVFNRQGVPPQYVDKGYEVFNEQGRVIKTVPRADARRNQADASRTGTPRE
;
A
#
# COMPACT_ATOMS: atom_id res chain seq x y z
N MET A 1 46.21 21.92 -10.26
CA MET A 1 46.19 20.44 -10.20
C MET A 1 44.82 19.97 -9.69
N ARG A 2 43.98 19.44 -10.60
CA ARG A 2 43.05 18.31 -10.40
C ARG A 2 41.90 18.32 -9.35
N GLN A 3 41.29 19.46 -9.00
CA GLN A 3 40.03 19.45 -8.20
C GLN A 3 38.77 19.99 -8.92
N ILE A 4 38.90 20.85 -9.94
CA ILE A 4 37.76 21.50 -10.61
C ILE A 4 37.01 20.55 -11.56
N LEU A 5 37.65 19.46 -12.01
CA LEU A 5 37.07 18.48 -12.93
C LEU A 5 36.01 17.56 -12.26
N PHE A 6 36.02 17.42 -10.93
CA PHE A 6 35.08 16.57 -10.19
C PHE A 6 33.85 17.34 -9.67
N LEU A 7 33.88 18.67 -9.70
CA LEU A 7 32.81 19.55 -9.22
C LEU A 7 31.50 19.42 -10.04
N PRO A 8 31.50 19.33 -11.39
CA PRO A 8 30.25 19.11 -12.12
C PRO A 8 29.66 17.73 -11.88
N PHE A 9 30.51 16.70 -11.68
CA PHE A 9 30.05 15.34 -11.37
C PHE A 9 29.45 15.26 -9.96
N ALA A 10 30.05 15.95 -8.99
CA ALA A 10 29.52 16.05 -7.63
C ALA A 10 28.20 16.82 -7.58
N VAL A 11 28.08 17.92 -8.34
CA VAL A 11 26.83 18.71 -8.44
C VAL A 11 25.75 17.89 -9.13
N LEU A 12 26.05 17.20 -10.24
CA LEU A 12 25.12 16.32 -10.94
C LEU A 12 24.66 15.17 -10.04
N PHE A 13 25.58 14.54 -9.31
CA PHE A 13 25.26 13.46 -8.39
C PHE A 13 24.40 13.95 -7.21
N PHE A 14 24.70 15.14 -6.68
CA PHE A 14 23.92 15.75 -5.62
C PHE A 14 22.50 16.13 -6.08
N THR A 15 22.36 16.65 -7.30
CA THR A 15 21.03 16.93 -7.88
C THR A 15 20.23 15.65 -8.14
N LEU A 16 20.89 14.59 -8.61
CA LEU A 16 20.23 13.30 -8.84
C LEU A 16 19.78 12.65 -7.52
N CYS A 17 20.57 12.81 -6.45
CA CYS A 17 20.22 12.33 -5.11
C CYS A 17 18.99 13.04 -4.53
N LEU A 18 18.87 14.36 -4.73
CA LEU A 18 17.71 15.14 -4.29
C LEU A 18 16.40 14.76 -4.99
N ALA A 19 16.46 14.22 -6.22
CA ALA A 19 15.26 13.83 -6.97
C ALA A 19 14.62 12.51 -6.47
N SER A 20 15.26 11.79 -5.53
CA SER A 20 14.86 10.44 -5.13
C SER A 20 13.93 10.39 -3.90
N LEU A 21 13.37 11.52 -3.46
CA LEU A 21 12.36 11.55 -2.39
C LEU A 21 11.01 11.03 -2.92
N SER A 22 10.81 9.70 -2.88
CA SER A 22 9.51 9.09 -3.21
C SER A 22 8.60 9.06 -1.99
N LEU A 23 7.49 9.80 -2.05
CA LEU A 23 6.36 9.65 -1.12
C LEU A 23 5.60 8.37 -1.47
N ALA A 24 6.01 7.24 -0.89
CA ALA A 24 5.48 5.92 -1.27
C ALA A 24 4.35 5.51 -0.33
N ASP A 25 3.14 5.39 -0.88
CA ASP A 25 2.01 4.76 -0.19
C ASP A 25 2.36 3.31 0.20
N ILE A 26 1.95 2.91 1.40
CA ILE A 26 2.18 1.58 1.94
C ILE A 26 0.90 0.76 1.76
N TYR A 27 0.99 -0.33 1.02
CA TYR A 27 -0.12 -1.25 0.80
C TYR A 27 -0.06 -2.39 1.80
N ARG A 28 -1.15 -2.63 2.53
CA ARG A 28 -1.33 -3.75 3.45
C ARG A 28 -2.28 -4.77 2.85
N TYR A 29 -1.80 -5.98 2.62
CA TYR A 29 -2.61 -7.09 2.11
C TYR A 29 -2.34 -8.39 2.87
N THR A 30 -3.20 -9.37 2.67
CA THR A 30 -3.03 -10.72 3.24
C THR A 30 -2.53 -11.68 2.16
N ASP A 31 -1.45 -12.39 2.42
CA ASP A 31 -0.89 -13.38 1.49
C ASP A 31 -1.65 -14.72 1.51
N GLU A 32 -1.11 -15.75 0.86
CA GLU A 32 -1.69 -17.12 0.83
C GLU A 32 -1.57 -17.85 2.16
N GLN A 33 -0.59 -17.50 2.97
CA GLN A 33 -0.31 -18.09 4.27
C GLN A 33 -1.15 -17.42 5.38
N GLY A 34 -1.93 -16.39 5.03
CA GLY A 34 -2.74 -15.62 5.97
C GLY A 34 -1.93 -14.55 6.72
N MET A 35 -0.71 -14.25 6.28
CA MET A 35 0.13 -13.23 6.90
C MET A 35 -0.17 -11.85 6.32
N ILE A 36 -0.06 -10.84 7.19
CA ILE A 36 -0.22 -9.44 6.81
C ILE A 36 1.12 -8.94 6.26
N VAL A 37 1.12 -8.51 5.01
CA VAL A 37 2.29 -7.99 4.29
C VAL A 37 2.11 -6.50 4.03
N PHE A 38 3.14 -5.72 4.34
CA PHE A 38 3.23 -4.30 4.01
C PHE A 38 4.22 -4.12 2.86
N ASN A 39 3.75 -3.55 1.75
CA ASN A 39 4.58 -3.35 0.56
C ASN A 39 4.43 -1.93 0.02
N ARG A 40 5.54 -1.28 -0.33
CA ARG A 40 5.57 0.05 -0.96
C ARG A 40 5.44 0.02 -2.48
N GLN A 41 5.64 -1.14 -3.09
CA GLN A 41 5.60 -1.34 -4.55
C GLN A 41 4.17 -1.59 -5.06
N GLY A 42 3.22 -1.83 -4.16
CA GLY A 42 1.84 -2.17 -4.51
C GLY A 42 1.42 -3.56 -4.03
N VAL A 43 0.19 -3.93 -4.37
CA VAL A 43 -0.38 -5.25 -4.10
C VAL A 43 -0.23 -6.12 -5.35
N PRO A 44 0.40 -7.30 -5.25
CA PRO A 44 0.44 -8.26 -6.36
C PRO A 44 -0.98 -8.63 -6.84
N PRO A 45 -1.20 -8.87 -8.14
CA PRO A 45 -2.53 -9.13 -8.70
C PRO A 45 -3.29 -10.26 -7.99
N GLN A 46 -2.60 -11.32 -7.57
CA GLN A 46 -3.18 -12.48 -6.89
C GLN A 46 -3.78 -12.17 -5.50
N TYR A 47 -3.48 -11.01 -4.90
CA TYR A 47 -3.97 -10.62 -3.58
C TYR A 47 -4.99 -9.48 -3.64
N VAL A 48 -5.26 -8.91 -4.82
CA VAL A 48 -6.22 -7.82 -4.99
C VAL A 48 -7.63 -8.25 -4.56
N ASP A 49 -8.02 -9.48 -4.91
CA ASP A 49 -9.35 -10.02 -4.60
C ASP A 49 -9.59 -10.25 -3.10
N LYS A 50 -8.51 -10.41 -2.31
CA LYS A 50 -8.55 -10.59 -0.85
C LYS A 50 -8.89 -9.30 -0.09
N GLY A 51 -8.88 -8.17 -0.78
CA GLY A 51 -8.99 -6.85 -0.16
C GLY A 51 -7.67 -6.39 0.43
N TYR A 52 -7.48 -5.07 0.47
CA TYR A 52 -6.25 -4.45 0.97
C TYR A 52 -6.52 -3.03 1.45
N GLU A 53 -5.59 -2.51 2.24
CA GLU A 53 -5.60 -1.14 2.72
C GLU A 53 -4.38 -0.39 2.20
N VAL A 54 -4.55 0.91 1.98
CA VAL A 54 -3.47 1.81 1.60
C VAL A 54 -3.27 2.79 2.74
N PHE A 55 -2.02 2.89 3.18
CA PHE A 55 -1.55 3.74 4.25
C PHE A 55 -0.71 4.87 3.67
N ASN A 56 -0.88 6.06 4.21
CA ASN A 56 0.07 7.15 3.97
C ASN A 56 1.36 6.90 4.78
N GLU A 57 2.36 7.76 4.56
CA GLU A 57 3.64 7.69 5.27
C GLU A 57 3.54 7.86 6.79
N GLN A 58 2.44 8.44 7.27
CA GLN A 58 2.16 8.62 8.69
C GLN A 58 1.51 7.37 9.32
N GLY A 59 1.32 6.30 8.56
CA GLY A 59 0.67 5.08 9.02
C GLY A 59 -0.85 5.22 9.17
N ARG A 60 -1.46 6.20 8.50
CA ARG A 60 -2.92 6.37 8.47
C ARG A 60 -3.51 5.72 7.22
N VAL A 61 -4.58 4.95 7.39
CA VAL A 61 -5.35 4.41 6.27
C VAL A 61 -5.97 5.56 5.47
N ILE A 62 -5.61 5.66 4.20
CA ILE A 62 -6.19 6.61 3.25
C ILE A 62 -7.20 5.95 2.32
N LYS A 63 -7.12 4.62 2.16
CA LYS A 63 -8.04 3.86 1.31
C LYS A 63 -8.20 2.43 1.80
N THR A 64 -9.42 1.94 1.80
CA THR A 64 -9.74 0.53 2.04
C THR A 64 -10.44 -0.03 0.82
N VAL A 65 -9.86 -1.07 0.23
CA VAL A 65 -10.47 -1.83 -0.86
C VAL A 65 -11.04 -3.12 -0.27
N PRO A 66 -12.37 -3.28 -0.23
CA PRO A 66 -12.99 -4.46 0.37
C PRO A 66 -12.71 -5.69 -0.48
N ARG A 67 -12.70 -6.85 0.18
CA ARG A 67 -12.64 -8.16 -0.47
C ARG A 67 -13.82 -8.34 -1.42
N ALA A 68 -13.60 -8.96 -2.57
CA ALA A 68 -14.61 -9.06 -3.63
C ALA A 68 -15.90 -9.82 -3.20
N ASP A 69 -15.78 -10.75 -2.25
CA ASP A 69 -16.88 -11.58 -1.72
C ASP A 69 -17.61 -10.97 -0.51
N ALA A 70 -17.12 -9.85 0.06
CA ALA A 70 -17.72 -9.21 1.22
C ALA A 70 -19.18 -8.76 0.99
N ARG A 71 -19.57 -8.55 -0.27
CA ARG A 71 -20.96 -8.21 -0.65
C ARG A 71 -21.95 -9.34 -0.31
N ARG A 72 -21.52 -10.61 -0.27
CA ARG A 72 -22.41 -11.77 -0.06
C ARG A 72 -22.86 -11.93 1.39
N ASN A 73 -21.99 -11.63 2.36
CA ASN A 73 -22.24 -11.91 3.78
C ASN A 73 -23.11 -10.83 4.45
N GLN A 74 -23.10 -9.58 3.96
CA GLN A 74 -23.93 -8.49 4.49
C GLN A 74 -25.44 -8.74 4.26
N ALA A 75 -25.80 -9.47 3.20
CA ALA A 75 -27.17 -9.79 2.84
C ALA A 75 -27.78 -10.92 3.70
N ASP A 76 -26.98 -11.74 4.36
CA ASP A 76 -27.45 -12.78 5.29
C ASP A 76 -27.57 -12.26 6.73
N ALA A 77 -26.74 -11.28 7.13
CA ALA A 77 -26.86 -10.64 8.44
C ALA A 77 -28.20 -9.91 8.65
N SER A 78 -28.81 -9.44 7.55
CA SER A 78 -30.11 -8.76 7.56
C SER A 78 -31.31 -9.71 7.56
N ARG A 79 -31.09 -11.03 7.39
CA ARG A 79 -32.15 -12.06 7.41
C ARG A 79 -32.29 -12.78 8.75
N THR A 80 -31.28 -12.70 9.62
CA THR A 80 -31.24 -13.42 10.91
C THR A 80 -31.82 -12.59 12.07
N GLY A 81 -32.22 -11.35 11.83
CA GLY A 81 -32.90 -10.49 12.79
C GLY A 81 -34.41 -10.68 12.81
N THR A 82 -34.90 -11.90 13.07
CA THR A 82 -36.26 -12.10 13.59
C THR A 82 -36.16 -12.11 15.12
N PRO A 83 -36.73 -11.12 15.83
CA PRO A 83 -37.00 -11.27 17.24
C PRO A 83 -37.85 -12.52 17.43
N ARG A 84 -37.30 -13.50 18.15
CA ARG A 84 -38.12 -14.51 18.80
C ARG A 84 -38.75 -13.83 20.02
N GLU A 85 -40.09 -13.76 19.96
CA GLU A 85 -41.05 -13.54 21.06
C GLU A 85 -41.24 -12.11 21.59
#